data_AF-A0A242N0F6-F1
#
_entry.id   AF-A0A242N0F6-F1
#
_cell.length_a   1.000
_cell.length_b   1.000
_cell.length_c   1.000
_cell.angle_alpha   90.00
_cell.angle_beta   90.00
_cell.angle_gamma   90.00
#
_symmetry.space_group_name_H-M   'P 1'
#
loop_
_entity.id
_entity.type
_entity.pdbx_description
1 polymer ?
#
loop_
_entity_poly.entity_id
_entity_poly.type
_entity_poly.pdbx_seq_one_letter_code
_entity_poly.pdbx_strand_id
1 'polypeptide(L)' 'MLTYSPETDAINIHSVSTSAVAAVTATALLAPVFLDEHGHALNDEFARRLGAGLLAMLAVTNPELKPFISTTASPMA' A
#
# COMPACT_ATOMS: atom_id res chain seq x y z
N MET A 1 3.11 -2.39 -8.49
CA MET A 1 4.06 -1.54 -7.72
C MET A 1 3.50 -0.12 -7.70
N LEU A 2 3.46 0.52 -6.54
CA LEU A 2 3.16 1.94 -6.43
C LEU A 2 4.46 2.73 -6.24
N THR A 3 4.61 3.84 -6.96
CA THR A 3 5.71 4.80 -6.79
C THR A 3 5.16 6.22 -6.84
N TYR A 4 5.93 7.18 -6.33
CA TYR A 4 5.68 8.59 -6.52
C TYR A 4 6.71 9.18 -7.48
N SER A 5 6.26 10.07 -8.36
CA SER A 5 7.10 10.83 -9.29
C SER A 5 6.98 12.31 -8.95
N PRO A 6 8.02 12.92 -8.35
CA PRO A 6 8.02 14.36 -8.08
C PRO A 6 7.98 15.22 -9.35
N GLU A 7 8.55 14.73 -10.46
CA GLU A 7 8.61 15.47 -11.73
C GLU A 7 7.23 15.70 -12.35
N THR A 8 6.35 14.71 -12.20
CA THR A 8 5.00 14.71 -12.79
C THR A 8 3.91 14.89 -11.74
N ASP A 9 4.28 15.04 -10.47
CA ASP A 9 3.40 15.05 -9.31
C ASP A 9 2.33 13.94 -9.33
N ALA A 10 2.77 12.70 -9.54
CA ALA A 10 1.88 11.57 -9.78
C ALA A 10 2.23 10.34 -8.95
N ILE A 11 1.19 9.63 -8.50
CA ILE A 11 1.34 8.24 -8.03
C ILE A 11 1.22 7.33 -9.25
N ASN A 12 2.29 6.60 -9.55
CA ASN A 12 2.30 5.64 -10.64
C ASN A 12 1.87 4.26 -10.14
N ILE A 13 1.03 3.59 -10.94
CA ILE A 13 0.59 2.22 -10.67
C ILE A 13 1.11 1.33 -11.80
N HIS A 14 2.10 0.50 -11.47
CA HIS A 14 2.67 -0.46 -12.40
C HIS A 14 2.08 -1.85 -12.17
N SER A 15 1.54 -2.45 -13.22
CA SER A 15 1.27 -3.89 -13.24
C SER A 15 2.59 -4.64 -13.40
N VAL A 16 2.79 -5.69 -12.59
CA VAL A 16 3.99 -6.51 -12.58
C VAL A 16 3.55 -7.97 -12.59
N SER A 17 4.24 -8.83 -13.35
CA SER A 17 3.90 -10.25 -13.38
C SER A 17 4.10 -10.90 -12.01
N THR A 18 3.23 -11.85 -11.68
CA THR A 18 3.31 -12.60 -10.41
C THR A 18 4.63 -13.34 -10.26
N SER A 19 5.19 -13.87 -11.35
CA SER A 19 6.50 -14.54 -11.36
C SER A 19 7.65 -13.60 -10.99
N ALA A 20 7.64 -12.36 -11.51
CA ALA A 20 8.65 -11.37 -11.16
C ALA A 20 8.53 -10.93 -9.69
N VAL A 21 7.30 -10.75 -9.20
CA VAL A 21 7.05 -10.43 -7.78
C VAL A 21 7.51 -11.59 -6.88
N ALA A 22 7.16 -12.82 -7.20
CA ALA A 22 7.52 -14.00 -6.41
C ALA A 22 9.04 -14.16 -6.28
N ALA A 23 9.78 -13.93 -7.36
CA ALA A 23 11.24 -14.01 -7.35
C ALA A 23 11.87 -12.98 -6.38
N VAL A 24 11.35 -11.75 -6.33
CA VAL A 24 11.91 -10.69 -5.46
C VAL A 24 11.42 -10.78 -4.01
N THR A 25 10.24 -11.35 -3.76
CA THR A 25 9.69 -11.45 -2.39
C THR A 25 10.04 -12.76 -1.68
N ALA A 26 10.73 -13.70 -2.35
CA ALA A 26 11.05 -15.03 -1.78
C ALA A 26 11.81 -14.97 -0.44
N THR A 27 12.56 -13.91 -0.19
CA THR A 27 13.33 -13.69 1.05
C THR A 27 12.85 -12.48 1.85
N ALA A 28 11.75 -11.84 1.43
CA ALA A 28 11.23 -10.64 2.07
C ALA A 28 10.38 -11.01 3.29
N LEU A 29 10.33 -10.09 4.28
CA LEU A 29 9.42 -10.23 5.40
C LEU A 29 7.97 -10.09 4.92
N LEU A 30 7.18 -11.13 5.14
CA LEU A 30 5.75 -11.15 4.84
C LEU A 30 4.97 -10.75 6.10
N ALA A 31 4.18 -9.70 6.00
CA ALA A 31 3.14 -9.36 6.96
C ALA A 31 1.77 -9.60 6.29
N PRO A 32 1.16 -10.78 6.46
CA PRO A 32 -0.12 -11.08 5.84
C PRO A 32 -1.25 -10.31 6.52
N VAL A 33 -2.25 -9.91 5.73
CA VAL A 33 -3.55 -9.44 6.21
C VAL A 33 -4.53 -10.58 5.93
N PHE A 34 -5.10 -11.18 6.96
CA PHE A 34 -5.99 -12.33 6.78
C PHE A 34 -7.43 -11.87 6.56
N LEU A 35 -8.13 -12.50 5.61
CA LEU A 35 -9.47 -12.08 5.23
C LEU A 35 -10.54 -12.49 6.26
N ASP A 36 -10.30 -13.58 6.99
CA ASP A 36 -11.18 -14.04 8.06
C ASP A 36 -11.23 -13.07 9.24
N GLU A 37 -10.12 -12.40 9.57
CA GLU A 37 -10.06 -11.31 10.56
C GLU A 37 -10.93 -10.10 10.17
N HIS A 38 -11.28 -9.98 8.89
CA HIS A 38 -12.14 -8.94 8.35
C HIS A 38 -13.50 -9.47 7.88
N GLY A 39 -13.92 -10.65 8.35
CA GLY A 39 -15.21 -11.25 8.02
C GLY A 39 -15.39 -11.54 6.53
N HIS A 40 -14.28 -11.71 5.80
CA HIS A 40 -14.22 -11.84 4.33
C HIS A 40 -14.88 -10.67 3.58
N ALA A 41 -15.04 -9.51 4.23
CA ALA A 41 -15.69 -8.35 3.67
C ALA A 41 -14.65 -7.33 3.20
N LEU A 42 -14.43 -7.26 1.88
CA LEU A 42 -13.64 -6.21 1.24
C LEU A 42 -14.52 -4.96 0.99
N ASN A 43 -15.08 -4.42 2.07
CA ASN A 43 -15.99 -3.29 2.03
C ASN A 43 -15.26 -1.93 2.01
N ASP A 44 -16.03 -0.85 2.00
CA ASP A 44 -15.49 0.52 1.97
C ASP A 44 -14.54 0.83 3.12
N GLU A 45 -14.78 0.28 4.32
CA GLU A 45 -13.90 0.48 5.47
C GLU A 45 -12.56 -0.27 5.30
N PHE A 46 -12.60 -1.50 4.78
CA PHE A 46 -11.39 -2.23 4.42
C PHE A 46 -10.60 -1.48 3.35
N ALA A 47 -11.26 -1.05 2.28
CA ALA A 47 -10.64 -0.29 1.20
C ALA A 47 -10.02 1.03 1.71
N ARG A 48 -10.72 1.73 2.62
CA ARG A 48 -10.23 2.96 3.25
C ARG A 48 -8.95 2.72 4.04
N ARG A 49 -8.89 1.66 4.86
CA ARG A 49 -7.71 1.30 5.66
C ARG A 49 -6.54 0.87 4.78
N LEU A 50 -6.81 0.03 3.77
CA LEU A 50 -5.79 -0.39 2.81
C LEU A 50 -5.20 0.82 2.07
N GLY A 51 -6.04 1.72 1.57
CA GLY A 51 -5.60 2.95 0.91
C GLY A 51 -4.76 3.84 1.82
N ALA A 52 -5.19 4.06 3.06
CA ALA A 52 -4.43 4.82 4.05
C ALA A 52 -3.06 4.20 4.34
N GLY A 53 -3.00 2.86 4.45
CA GLY A 53 -1.74 2.12 4.62
C GLY A 53 -0.79 2.26 3.43
N LEU A 54 -1.30 2.17 2.20
CA LEU A 54 -0.51 2.37 0.98
C LEU A 54 0.07 3.80 0.91
N LEU A 55 -0.72 4.82 1.25
CA LEU A 55 -0.25 6.21 1.31
C LEU A 55 0.81 6.40 2.39
N ALA A 56 0.62 5.80 3.58
CA ALA A 56 1.62 5.83 4.64
C ALA A 56 2.95 5.18 4.19
N MET A 57 2.89 4.04 3.49
CA MET A 57 4.09 3.40 2.93
C MET A 57 4.78 4.26 1.88
N LEU A 58 4.03 4.89 0.98
CA LEU A 58 4.60 5.83 0.00
C LEU A 58 5.30 7.01 0.69
N ALA A 59 4.75 7.51 1.80
CA ALA A 59 5.33 8.61 2.57
C ALA A 59 6.59 8.23 3.37
N VAL A 60 6.85 6.93 3.58
CA VAL A 60 8.11 6.45 4.17
C VAL A 60 9.27 6.70 3.21
N THR A 61 9.07 6.41 1.92
CA THR A 61 10.11 6.60 0.88
C THR A 61 10.08 7.98 0.24
N ASN A 62 8.94 8.69 0.31
CA ASN A 62 8.72 10.02 -0.30
C ASN A 62 8.13 10.98 0.77
N PRO A 63 8.95 11.50 1.70
CA PRO A 63 8.47 12.30 2.83
C PRO A 63 7.73 13.59 2.44
N GLU A 64 7.97 14.12 1.25
CA GLU A 64 7.29 15.26 0.66
C GLU A 64 5.79 15.04 0.45
N LEU A 65 5.33 13.78 0.45
CA LEU A 65 3.90 13.45 0.37
C LEU A 65 3.16 13.69 1.70
N LYS A 66 3.87 13.74 2.83
CA LYS A 66 3.25 13.84 4.16
C LYS A 66 2.26 15.00 4.31
N PRO A 67 2.53 16.22 3.82
CA PRO A 67 1.59 17.34 3.92
C PRO A 67 0.29 17.12 3.13
N PHE A 68 0.30 16.25 2.13
CA PHE A 68 -0.86 15.96 1.27
C PHE A 68 -1.69 14.76 1.77
N ILE A 69 -1.22 14.04 2.79
CA ILE A 69 -1.90 12.86 3.34
C ILE A 69 -2.70 13.28 4.57
N SER A 70 -4.03 13.23 4.45
CA SER A 70 -4.99 13.53 5.54
C SER A 70 -5.74 12.29 6.05
N THR A 71 -5.27 11.10 5.68
CA THR A 71 -5.92 9.83 6.06
C THR A 71 -5.58 9.44 7.50
N THR A 72 -6.56 8.94 8.25
CA THR A 72 -6.29 8.26 9.52
C THR A 72 -5.61 6.92 9.24
N ALA A 73 -4.33 6.81 9.55
CA ALA A 73 -3.64 5.53 9.54
C ALA A 73 -4.10 4.71 10.76
N SER A 74 -4.96 3.73 10.51
CA SER A 74 -5.24 2.65 11.47
C SER A 74 -4.61 1.37 10.91
N PRO A 75 -3.84 0.62 11.71
CA PRO A 75 -3.25 -0.63 11.25
C PRO A 75 -4.31 -1.57 10.66
N MET A 76 -4.00 -2.21 9.54
CA MET A 76 -4.61 -3.48 9.16
C MET A 76 -3.88 -4.53 10.02
N ALA A 77 -4.32 -4.66 11.26
CA ALA A 77 -3.86 -5.68 12.19
C ALA A 77 -5.05 -6.56 12.57
#